data_AF-A0A935Q621-F1
#
_entry.id   AF-A0A935Q621-F1
#
_cell.length_a   1.000
_cell.length_b   1.000
_cell.length_c   1.000
_cell.angle_alpha   90.00
_cell.angle_beta   90.00
_cell.angle_gamma   90.00
#
_symmetry.space_group_name_H-M   'P 1'
#
loop_
_entity.id
_entity.type
_entity.pdbx_description
1 polymer ?
#
loop_
_entity_poly.entity_id
_entity_poly.type
_entity_poly.pdbx_seq_one_letter_code
_entity_poly.pdbx_strand_id
1 'polypeptide(L)'
;MQIKKKLGLILFFSFCFCSIKINAQNNGMPPPPLEPTKEQKVLIDQLMDVSGFKKYYIKYCNDVIDDEASNKKWNTSKIKIKKNMVNFSDFRSSVDNAYALLPVEDLKAIITLIKKHNKDYSEYFWGSYILIDNLRVFAKNYLED
;
A
#
# COMPACT_ATOMS: atom_id res chain seq x y z
N MET A 1 45.46 -37.05 18.60
CA MET A 1 45.37 -35.79 17.83
C MET A 1 44.63 -35.90 16.48
N GLN A 2 44.10 -37.08 16.09
CA GLN A 2 43.40 -37.28 14.79
C GLN A 2 41.86 -37.13 14.86
N ILE A 3 41.26 -37.36 16.03
CA ILE A 3 39.79 -37.38 16.21
C ILE A 3 39.19 -35.97 16.18
N LYS A 4 39.86 -34.97 16.78
CA LYS A 4 39.39 -33.56 16.80
C LYS A 4 39.34 -32.94 15.40
N LYS A 5 40.23 -33.35 14.49
CA LYS A 5 40.26 -32.87 13.10
C LYS A 5 39.09 -33.42 12.27
N LYS A 6 38.68 -34.67 12.51
CA LYS A 6 37.53 -35.29 11.85
C LYS A 6 36.19 -34.73 12.36
N LEU A 7 36.09 -34.42 13.65
CA LEU A 7 34.88 -33.82 14.23
C LEU A 7 34.64 -32.38 13.73
N GLY A 8 35.72 -31.59 13.58
CA GLY A 8 35.64 -30.25 12.99
C GLY A 8 35.23 -30.25 11.52
N LEU A 9 35.67 -31.25 10.75
CA LEU A 9 35.30 -31.41 9.34
C LEU A 9 33.82 -31.79 9.16
N ILE A 10 33.29 -32.62 10.06
CA ILE A 10 31.87 -33.04 10.06
C ILE A 10 30.95 -31.87 10.46
N LEU A 11 31.35 -31.05 11.44
CA LEU A 11 30.61 -29.86 11.84
C LEU A 11 30.59 -28.77 10.76
N PHE A 12 31.68 -28.62 9.98
CA PHE A 12 31.73 -27.69 8.86
C PHE A 12 30.82 -28.11 7.71
N PHE A 13 30.74 -29.41 7.38
CA PHE A 13 29.83 -29.92 6.37
C PHE A 13 28.35 -29.87 6.81
N SER A 14 28.06 -30.01 8.10
CA SER A 14 26.69 -29.94 8.62
C SER A 14 26.08 -28.53 8.57
N PHE A 15 26.90 -27.48 8.51
CA PHE A 15 26.40 -26.08 8.47
C PHE A 15 26.10 -25.59 7.04
N CYS A 16 26.56 -26.29 6.01
CA CYS A 16 26.35 -25.91 4.61
C CYS A 16 25.09 -26.50 3.97
N PHE A 17 24.37 -27.43 4.63
CA PHE A 17 23.17 -28.07 4.07
C PHE A 17 21.84 -27.60 4.68
N CYS A 18 21.87 -26.69 5.65
CA CYS A 18 20.69 -25.97 6.11
C CYS A 18 20.43 -24.72 5.26
N SER A 19 20.48 -24.86 3.92
CA SER A 19 19.80 -23.91 3.05
C SER A 19 18.31 -24.16 3.22
N ILE A 20 17.75 -23.53 4.24
CA ILE A 20 16.30 -23.34 4.38
C ILE A 20 15.87 -22.84 3.01
N LYS A 21 15.03 -23.61 2.32
CA LYS A 21 14.27 -23.09 1.19
C LYS A 21 13.31 -22.06 1.78
N ILE A 22 13.83 -20.86 2.03
CA ILE A 22 13.00 -19.67 2.12
C ILE A 22 12.39 -19.60 0.72
N ASN A 23 11.12 -19.95 0.61
CA ASN A 23 10.31 -19.56 -0.54
C ASN A 23 10.24 -18.04 -0.50
N ALA A 24 11.33 -17.39 -0.91
CA ALA A 24 11.31 -16.02 -1.36
C ALA A 24 10.32 -16.01 -2.52
N GLN A 25 9.15 -15.45 -2.25
CA GLN A 25 8.11 -15.05 -3.20
C GLN A 25 8.08 -15.94 -4.44
N ASN A 26 7.26 -16.98 -4.37
CA ASN A 26 6.86 -17.71 -5.56
C ASN A 26 6.43 -16.66 -6.58
N ASN A 27 7.21 -16.48 -7.66
CA ASN A 27 6.89 -15.61 -8.81
C ASN A 27 5.68 -16.16 -9.59
N GLY A 28 4.75 -16.83 -8.91
CA GLY A 28 3.41 -17.03 -9.40
C GLY A 28 2.81 -15.66 -9.63
N MET A 29 2.19 -15.50 -10.78
CA MET A 29 1.39 -14.33 -11.15
C MET A 29 0.65 -13.85 -9.90
N PRO A 30 0.72 -12.54 -9.56
CA PRO A 30 0.03 -12.03 -8.38
C PRO A 30 -1.41 -12.54 -8.41
N PRO A 31 -1.96 -12.99 -7.26
CA PRO A 31 -3.33 -13.48 -7.23
C PRO A 31 -4.22 -12.44 -7.92
N PRO A 32 -5.17 -12.87 -8.77
CA PRO A 32 -5.98 -11.94 -9.51
C PRO A 32 -6.63 -10.95 -8.56
N PRO A 33 -6.73 -9.66 -8.93
CA PRO A 33 -7.35 -8.64 -8.09
C PRO A 33 -8.73 -9.12 -7.65
N LEU A 34 -9.01 -8.92 -6.36
CA LEU A 34 -10.27 -9.30 -5.75
C LEU A 34 -11.28 -8.21 -6.08
N GLU A 35 -12.23 -8.54 -6.96
CA GLU A 35 -13.28 -7.63 -7.35
C GLU A 35 -14.41 -7.63 -6.30
N PRO A 36 -14.75 -6.47 -5.70
CA PRO A 36 -15.90 -6.38 -4.80
C PRO A 36 -17.22 -6.62 -5.56
N THR A 37 -18.20 -7.18 -4.86
CA THR A 37 -19.58 -7.26 -5.34
C THR A 37 -20.17 -5.88 -5.59
N LYS A 38 -21.31 -5.79 -6.31
CA LYS A 38 -21.98 -4.51 -6.57
C LYS A 38 -22.34 -3.76 -5.27
N GLU A 39 -22.84 -4.48 -4.26
CA GLU A 39 -23.18 -3.88 -2.96
C GLU A 39 -21.92 -3.37 -2.23
N GLN A 40 -20.85 -4.17 -2.21
CA GLN A 40 -19.58 -3.74 -1.63
C GLN A 40 -19.01 -2.52 -2.36
N LYS A 41 -19.09 -2.44 -3.69
CA LYS A 41 -18.63 -1.26 -4.46
C LYS A 41 -19.34 0.03 -4.00
N VAL A 42 -20.67 -0.02 -3.84
CA VAL A 42 -21.45 1.11 -3.34
C VAL A 42 -21.02 1.51 -1.92
N LEU A 43 -20.76 0.54 -1.06
CA LEU A 43 -20.30 0.80 0.31
C LEU A 43 -18.86 1.34 0.35
N ILE A 44 -17.97 0.84 -0.50
CA ILE A 44 -16.59 1.34 -0.65
C ILE A 44 -16.62 2.80 -1.14
N ASP A 45 -17.49 3.13 -2.10
CA ASP A 45 -17.69 4.51 -2.54
C ASP A 45 -18.09 5.41 -1.37
N GLN A 46 -19.11 5.00 -0.62
CA GLN A 46 -19.55 5.72 0.56
C GLN A 46 -18.45 5.85 1.62
N LEU A 47 -17.67 4.80 1.84
CA LEU A 47 -16.55 4.78 2.78
C LEU A 47 -15.49 5.83 2.41
N MET A 48 -15.13 5.94 1.13
CA MET A 48 -14.19 6.96 0.67
C MET A 48 -14.74 8.37 0.86
N ASP A 49 -16.03 8.58 0.60
CA ASP A 49 -16.67 9.88 0.74
C ASP A 49 -16.67 10.35 2.20
N VAL A 50 -17.11 9.48 3.13
CA VAL A 50 -17.22 9.86 4.56
C VAL A 50 -15.87 9.98 5.25
N SER A 51 -14.84 9.33 4.69
CA SER A 51 -13.47 9.36 5.22
C SER A 51 -12.62 10.48 4.61
N GLY A 52 -13.06 11.10 3.51
CA GLY A 52 -12.28 12.09 2.78
C GLY A 52 -11.05 11.51 2.08
N PHE A 53 -11.01 10.19 1.84
CA PHE A 53 -9.79 9.51 1.38
C PHE A 53 -9.26 10.07 0.07
N LYS A 54 -10.13 10.41 -0.88
CA LYS A 54 -9.72 10.99 -2.16
C LYS A 54 -8.93 12.29 -1.96
N LYS A 55 -9.35 13.14 -1.01
CA LYS A 55 -8.63 14.38 -0.68
C LYS A 55 -7.27 14.07 -0.05
N TYR A 56 -7.24 13.13 0.90
CA TYR A 56 -6.00 12.65 1.51
C TYR A 56 -5.02 12.10 0.46
N TYR A 57 -5.49 11.27 -0.47
CA TYR A 57 -4.69 10.72 -1.57
C TYR A 57 -4.02 11.83 -2.39
N ILE A 58 -4.79 12.80 -2.88
CA ILE A 58 -4.27 13.90 -3.69
C ILE A 58 -3.23 14.70 -2.89
N LYS A 59 -3.53 15.00 -1.62
CA LYS A 59 -2.59 15.72 -0.75
C LYS A 59 -1.29 14.93 -0.58
N TYR A 60 -1.37 13.65 -0.21
CA TYR A 60 -0.21 12.80 0.01
C TYR A 60 0.69 12.72 -1.23
N CYS A 61 0.12 12.47 -2.41
CA CYS A 61 0.88 12.41 -3.65
C CYS A 61 1.55 13.76 -3.97
N ASN A 62 0.86 14.87 -3.74
CA ASN A 62 1.44 16.21 -3.93
C ASN A 62 2.58 16.51 -2.95
N ASP A 63 2.45 16.11 -1.68
CA ASP A 63 3.50 16.28 -0.67
C ASP A 63 4.76 15.48 -1.07
N VAL A 64 4.59 14.22 -1.53
CA VAL A 64 5.69 13.39 -2.05
C VAL A 64 6.38 14.03 -3.26
N ILE A 65 5.60 14.63 -4.17
CA ILE A 65 6.15 15.36 -5.32
C ILE A 65 6.93 16.60 -4.85
N ASP A 66 6.42 17.35 -3.88
CA ASP A 66 7.09 18.55 -3.35
C ASP A 66 8.40 18.20 -2.65
N ASP A 67 8.42 17.13 -1.86
CA ASP A 67 9.63 16.65 -1.19
C ASP A 67 10.71 16.25 -2.21
N GLU A 68 10.34 15.47 -3.22
CA GLU A 68 11.27 15.06 -4.28
C GLU A 68 11.73 16.25 -5.13
N ALA A 69 10.82 17.17 -5.45
CA ALA A 69 11.13 18.37 -6.20
C ALA A 69 12.12 19.28 -5.46
N SER A 70 11.99 19.39 -4.14
CA SER A 70 12.94 20.09 -3.27
C SER A 70 14.31 19.41 -3.33
N ASN A 71 14.34 18.09 -3.15
CA ASN A 71 15.58 17.30 -3.16
C ASN A 71 16.34 17.36 -4.50
N LYS A 72 15.61 17.26 -5.62
CA LYS A 72 16.16 17.31 -6.98
C LYS A 72 16.20 18.70 -7.61
N LYS A 73 15.78 19.73 -6.87
CA LYS A 73 15.72 21.13 -7.33
C LYS A 73 14.95 21.30 -8.64
N TRP A 74 13.77 20.68 -8.75
CA TRP A 74 12.92 20.82 -9.93
C TRP A 74 12.42 22.25 -10.09
N ASN A 75 12.25 22.69 -11.34
CA ASN A 75 11.62 23.98 -11.62
C ASN A 75 10.08 23.90 -11.45
N THR A 76 9.45 25.07 -11.28
CA THR A 76 8.00 25.19 -11.06
C THR A 76 7.17 24.54 -12.18
N SER A 77 7.65 24.56 -13.42
CA SER A 77 6.95 23.95 -14.56
C SER A 77 6.86 22.43 -14.40
N LYS A 78 7.99 21.77 -14.09
CA LYS A 78 8.04 20.32 -13.86
C LYS A 78 7.16 19.91 -12.67
N ILE A 79 7.22 20.67 -11.56
CA ILE A 79 6.37 20.42 -10.38
C ILE A 79 4.89 20.46 -10.77
N LYS A 80 4.48 21.51 -11.48
CA LYS A 80 3.09 21.68 -11.93
C LYS A 80 2.64 20.52 -12.83
N ILE A 81 3.49 20.09 -13.76
CA ILE A 81 3.20 18.95 -14.65
C ILE A 81 2.99 17.68 -13.83
N LYS A 82 3.91 17.33 -12.93
CA LYS A 82 3.80 16.11 -12.12
C LYS A 82 2.56 16.13 -11.21
N LYS A 83 2.25 17.26 -10.55
CA LYS A 83 1.03 17.39 -9.74
C LYS A 83 -0.25 17.26 -10.55
N ASN A 84 -0.27 17.78 -11.79
CA ASN A 84 -1.42 17.64 -12.68
C ASN A 84 -1.64 16.20 -13.18
N MET A 85 -0.62 15.35 -13.13
CA MET A 85 -0.75 13.92 -13.47
C MET A 85 -1.40 13.12 -12.35
N VAL A 86 -1.46 13.63 -11.12
CA VAL A 86 -2.04 12.92 -9.98
C VAL A 86 -3.53 12.72 -10.20
N ASN A 87 -3.93 11.45 -10.34
CA ASN A 87 -5.32 11.08 -10.55
C ASN A 87 -5.70 9.90 -9.64
N PHE A 88 -6.81 10.04 -8.92
CA PHE A 88 -7.29 9.01 -8.01
C PHE A 88 -7.75 7.74 -8.74
N SER A 89 -8.19 7.84 -10.00
CA SER A 89 -8.60 6.66 -10.77
C SER A 89 -7.49 5.62 -10.86
N ASP A 90 -6.24 6.06 -10.87
CA ASP A 90 -5.09 5.19 -11.03
C ASP A 90 -4.87 4.31 -9.77
N PHE A 91 -5.38 4.76 -8.62
CA PHE A 91 -5.30 4.07 -7.34
C PHE A 91 -6.60 3.35 -6.95
N ARG A 92 -7.67 3.50 -7.74
CA ARG A 92 -9.00 2.98 -7.38
C ARG A 92 -9.00 1.47 -7.14
N SER A 93 -8.31 0.71 -7.98
CA SER A 93 -8.19 -0.74 -7.85
C SER A 93 -7.54 -1.17 -6.53
N SER A 94 -6.59 -0.38 -6.00
CA SER A 94 -5.97 -0.65 -4.69
C SER A 94 -6.95 -0.51 -3.55
N VAL A 95 -7.85 0.47 -3.63
CA VAL A 95 -8.93 0.65 -2.65
C VAL A 95 -9.93 -0.49 -2.72
N ASP A 96 -10.40 -0.81 -3.93
CA ASP A 96 -11.36 -1.91 -4.12
C ASP A 96 -10.78 -3.23 -3.60
N ASN A 97 -9.53 -3.56 -3.95
CA ASN A 97 -8.84 -4.75 -3.44
C ASN A 97 -8.69 -4.76 -1.92
N ALA A 98 -8.40 -3.60 -1.30
CA ALA A 98 -8.21 -3.52 0.15
C ALA A 98 -9.48 -3.82 0.96
N TYR A 99 -10.66 -3.64 0.35
CA TYR A 99 -11.95 -3.79 1.01
C TYR A 99 -12.83 -4.91 0.42
N ALA A 100 -12.44 -5.53 -0.68
CA ALA A 100 -13.23 -6.55 -1.38
C ALA A 100 -13.58 -7.78 -0.53
N LEU A 101 -12.74 -8.12 0.44
CA LEU A 101 -12.97 -9.27 1.34
C LEU A 101 -13.77 -8.91 2.60
N LEU A 102 -14.06 -7.62 2.83
CA LEU A 102 -14.85 -7.25 3.99
C LEU A 102 -16.33 -7.62 3.79
N PRO A 103 -16.94 -8.31 4.77
CA PRO A 103 -18.39 -8.47 4.80
C PRO A 103 -19.11 -7.13 4.69
N VAL A 104 -20.27 -7.14 4.05
CA VAL A 104 -21.16 -5.96 3.91
C VAL A 104 -21.45 -5.30 5.25
N GLU A 105 -21.70 -6.09 6.29
CA GLU A 105 -21.99 -5.57 7.64
C GLU A 105 -20.78 -4.89 8.29
N ASP A 106 -19.57 -5.38 8.03
CA ASP A 106 -18.34 -4.75 8.52
C ASP A 106 -18.09 -3.42 7.82
N LEU A 107 -18.32 -3.34 6.50
CA LEU A 107 -18.27 -2.08 5.76
C LEU A 107 -19.26 -1.06 6.33
N LYS A 108 -20.51 -1.46 6.61
CA LYS A 108 -21.52 -0.59 7.24
C LYS A 108 -21.10 -0.13 8.63
N ALA A 109 -20.50 -1.02 9.44
CA ALA A 109 -20.02 -0.71 10.78
C ALA A 109 -18.88 0.32 10.74
N ILE A 110 -17.89 0.13 9.84
CA ILE A 110 -16.78 1.08 9.64
C ILE A 110 -17.31 2.44 9.19
N ILE A 111 -18.21 2.48 8.20
CA ILE A 111 -18.82 3.73 7.73
C ILE A 111 -19.54 4.46 8.87
N THR A 112 -20.29 3.73 9.69
CA THR A 112 -21.00 4.29 10.85
C THR A 112 -20.02 4.88 11.86
N LEU A 113 -18.95 4.16 12.16
CA LEU A 113 -17.90 4.61 13.06
C LEU A 113 -17.24 5.90 12.55
N ILE A 114 -16.83 5.93 11.28
CA ILE A 114 -16.20 7.10 10.67
C ILE A 114 -17.17 8.29 10.69
N LYS A 115 -18.44 8.11 10.29
CA LYS A 115 -19.44 9.18 10.36
C LYS A 115 -19.66 9.73 11.77
N LYS A 116 -19.51 8.90 12.81
CA LYS A 116 -19.63 9.33 14.21
C LYS A 116 -18.45 10.19 14.64
N HIS A 117 -17.25 9.86 14.18
CA HIS A 117 -16.01 10.51 14.63
C HIS A 117 -15.54 11.66 13.72
N ASN A 118 -15.88 11.66 12.44
CA ASN A 118 -15.52 12.74 11.49
C ASN A 118 -16.43 13.97 11.57
N LYS A 119 -17.27 14.12 12.61
CA LYS A 119 -18.17 15.28 12.73
C LYS A 119 -17.46 16.59 13.04
N ASP A 120 -16.30 16.57 13.69
CA ASP A 120 -15.70 17.81 14.19
C ASP A 120 -14.17 17.95 14.06
N TYR A 121 -13.37 16.88 13.86
CA TYR A 121 -11.91 17.05 13.83
C TYR A 121 -11.19 16.06 12.89
N SER A 122 -10.56 16.66 11.87
CA SER A 122 -9.54 16.11 10.95
C SER A 122 -9.92 14.93 10.07
N GLU A 123 -9.32 14.91 8.88
CA GLU A 123 -9.44 13.90 7.83
C GLU A 123 -8.85 12.55 8.30
N TYR A 124 -9.48 11.91 9.29
CA TYR A 124 -9.06 10.60 9.75
C TYR A 124 -9.48 9.56 8.72
N PHE A 125 -8.53 9.16 7.89
CA PHE A 125 -8.66 7.98 7.06
C PHE A 125 -8.14 6.75 7.81
N TRP A 126 -9.04 5.83 8.11
CA TRP A 126 -8.65 4.53 8.66
C TRP A 126 -8.27 3.61 7.51
N GLY A 127 -7.03 3.78 7.04
CA GLY A 127 -6.45 2.94 6.01
C GLY A 127 -5.98 1.60 6.57
N SER A 128 -6.24 0.52 5.83
CA SER A 128 -5.52 -0.73 6.11
C SER A 128 -4.03 -0.51 5.86
N TYR A 129 -3.17 -1.24 6.58
CA TYR A 129 -1.72 -1.19 6.37
C TYR A 129 -1.37 -1.40 4.88
N ILE A 130 -2.04 -2.35 4.24
CA ILE A 130 -1.89 -2.67 2.80
C ILE A 130 -2.19 -1.45 1.93
N LEU A 131 -3.26 -0.72 2.23
CA LEU A 131 -3.66 0.44 1.44
C LEU A 131 -2.66 1.59 1.56
N ILE A 132 -2.10 1.82 2.76
CA ILE A 132 -1.09 2.86 3.00
C ILE A 132 0.24 2.50 2.31
N ASP A 133 0.66 1.24 2.37
CA ASP A 133 1.86 0.79 1.66
C ASP A 133 1.70 0.87 0.14
N ASN A 134 0.54 0.47 -0.38
CA ASN A 134 0.21 0.64 -1.80
C ASN A 134 0.28 2.12 -2.18
N LEU A 135 -0.28 3.02 -1.37
CA LEU A 135 -0.23 4.46 -1.63
C LEU A 135 1.21 4.98 -1.67
N ARG A 136 2.07 4.54 -0.74
CA ARG A 136 3.48 4.93 -0.71
C ARG A 136 4.22 4.49 -1.98
N VAL A 137 4.00 3.27 -2.43
CA VAL A 137 4.60 2.77 -3.69
C VAL A 137 4.04 3.55 -4.87
N PHE A 138 2.72 3.71 -4.91
CA PHE A 138 2.02 4.36 -6.01
C PHE A 138 2.45 5.82 -6.21
N ALA A 139 2.58 6.58 -5.12
CA ALA A 139 3.01 7.97 -5.18
C ALA A 139 4.39 8.14 -5.82
N LYS A 140 5.28 7.14 -5.70
CA LYS A 140 6.61 7.18 -6.33
C LYS A 140 6.55 7.09 -7.85
N ASN A 141 5.50 6.48 -8.42
CA ASN A 141 5.34 6.40 -9.88
C ASN A 141 5.21 7.79 -10.51
N TYR A 142 4.68 8.78 -9.78
CA TYR A 142 4.61 10.17 -10.26
C TYR A 142 5.98 10.88 -10.26
N LEU A 143 7.02 10.28 -9.70
CA LEU A 143 8.36 10.86 -9.63
C LEU A 143 9.25 10.43 -10.81
N GLU A 144 8.87 9.35 -11.50
CA GLU A 144 9.55 8.86 -12.70
C GLU A 144 9.41 9.88 -13.83
N ASP A 145 10.43 10.01 -14.69
CA ASP A 145 10.48 11.05 -15.73
C ASP A 145 9.51 10.81 -16.89
#